data_AF-A0A2R6Q6K6-F1
#
_entry.id   AF-A0A2R6Q6K6-F1
#
_cell.length_a   1.000
_cell.length_b   1.000
_cell.length_c   1.000
_cell.angle_alpha   90.00
_cell.angle_beta   90.00
_cell.angle_gamma   90.00
#
_symmetry.space_group_name_H-M   'P 1'
#
loop_
_entity.id
_entity.type
_entity.pdbx_description
1 polymer ?
#
loop_
_entity_poly.entity_id
_entity_poly.type
_entity_poly.pdbx_seq_one_letter_code
_entity_poly.pdbx_strand_id
1 'polypeptide(L)' 'MPPQSKEPCKKNACDIQACLSKNNFDSRKCLKVIELLQSCCEQCNYNSTHCASLSGLLKQKPK' A
#
# COMPACT_ATOMS: atom_id res chain seq x y z
N MET A 1 8.35 8.21 -19.90
CA MET A 1 8.29 7.54 -18.59
C MET A 1 8.21 8.63 -17.55
N PRO A 2 7.20 8.67 -16.66
CA PRO A 2 7.18 9.69 -15.61
C PRO A 2 8.47 9.55 -14.79
N PRO A 3 9.11 10.68 -14.43
CA PRO A 3 10.38 10.68 -13.73
C PRO A 3 10.26 9.83 -12.46
N GLN A 4 11.34 9.16 -12.06
CA GLN A 4 11.48 8.48 -10.77
C GLN A 4 11.47 9.47 -9.59
N SER A 5 10.60 10.48 -9.66
CA SER A 5 10.13 11.24 -8.51
C SER A 5 9.76 10.21 -7.46
N LYS A 6 10.51 10.24 -6.35
CA LYS A 6 10.55 9.22 -5.32
C LYS A 6 9.12 8.87 -4.89
N GLU A 7 8.53 7.84 -5.47
CA GLU A 7 7.18 7.39 -5.12
C GLU A 7 7.19 7.05 -3.62
N PRO A 8 6.60 7.91 -2.76
CA PRO A 8 6.90 7.91 -1.34
C PRO A 8 6.41 6.63 -0.67
N CYS A 9 5.37 6.01 -1.23
CA CYS A 9 4.77 4.78 -0.72
C CYS A 9 5.15 3.53 -1.49
N LYS A 10 6.12 3.60 -2.41
CA LYS A 10 6.58 2.43 -3.20
C LYS A 10 7.08 1.28 -2.33
N LYS A 11 7.82 1.60 -1.27
CA LYS A 11 8.36 0.60 -0.32
C LYS A 11 7.22 -0.23 0.27
N ASN A 12 6.26 0.44 0.92
CA ASN A 12 5.10 -0.16 1.56
C ASN A 12 4.20 -0.90 0.55
N ALA A 13 4.06 -0.37 -0.66
CA ALA A 13 3.31 -1.02 -1.73
C ALA A 13 3.96 -2.34 -2.18
N CYS A 14 5.29 -2.36 -2.34
CA CYS A 14 6.04 -3.59 -2.60
C CYS A 14 5.93 -4.59 -1.44
N ASP A 15 5.96 -4.11 -0.19
CA ASP A 15 5.80 -4.97 0.98
C ASP A 15 4.40 -5.60 1.05
N ILE A 16 3.35 -4.90 0.61
CA ILE A 16 2.00 -5.47 0.48
C ILE A 16 2.00 -6.60 -0.54
N GLN A 17 2.56 -6.37 -1.73
CA GLN A 17 2.64 -7.41 -2.76
C GLN A 17 3.44 -8.62 -2.26
N ALA A 18 4.57 -8.41 -1.60
CA ALA A 18 5.37 -9.49 -1.01
C ALA A 18 4.59 -10.24 0.09
N CYS A 19 3.85 -9.53 0.93
CA CYS A 19 3.02 -10.14 1.95
C CYS A 19 1.90 -10.98 1.34
N LEU A 20 1.17 -10.45 0.35
CA LEU A 20 0.11 -11.16 -0.35
C LEU A 20 0.66 -12.43 -1.00
N SER A 21 1.75 -12.34 -1.76
CA SER A 21 2.38 -13.50 -2.41
C SER A 21 2.80 -14.59 -1.41
N LYS A 22 3.25 -14.21 -0.21
CA LYS A 22 3.61 -15.17 0.86
C LYS A 22 2.40 -15.76 1.61
N ASN A 23 1.26 -15.10 1.55
CA ASN A 23 0.07 -15.44 2.33
C ASN A 23 -1.10 -15.95 1.46
N ASN A 24 -0.83 -16.46 0.26
CA ASN A 24 -1.86 -16.90 -0.70
C ASN A 24 -2.87 -15.80 -1.03
N PHE A 25 -2.38 -14.56 -1.15
CA PHE A 25 -3.17 -13.36 -1.42
C PHE A 25 -4.23 -13.03 -0.34
N ASP A 26 -4.08 -13.56 0.87
CA ASP A 26 -4.95 -13.22 2.01
C ASP A 26 -4.54 -11.86 2.62
N SER A 27 -5.25 -10.81 2.23
CA SER A 27 -5.03 -9.44 2.72
C SER A 27 -5.20 -9.29 4.22
N ARG A 28 -6.00 -10.15 4.89
CA ARG A 28 -6.21 -10.13 6.34
C ARG A 28 -4.95 -10.48 7.12
N LYS A 29 -4.02 -11.23 6.52
CA LYS A 29 -2.71 -11.52 7.11
C LYS A 29 -1.70 -10.39 6.90
N CYS A 30 -2.03 -9.44 6.03
CA CYS A 30 -1.18 -8.31 5.65
C CYS A 30 -1.63 -6.98 6.27
N LEU A 31 -2.57 -7.00 7.21
CA LEU A 31 -3.14 -5.81 7.84
C LEU A 31 -2.07 -4.82 8.26
N LYS A 32 -1.02 -5.27 8.97
CA LYS A 32 0.08 -4.43 9.44
C LYS A 32 0.74 -3.62 8.32
N VAL A 33 1.01 -4.23 7.16
CA VAL A 33 1.63 -3.54 6.02
C VAL A 33 0.63 -2.63 5.31
N ILE A 34 -0.64 -3.01 5.29
CA ILE A 34 -1.74 -2.17 4.79
C ILE A 34 -1.87 -0.90 5.65
N GLU A 35 -1.74 -0.98 6.97
CA GLU A 35 -1.74 0.21 7.84
C GLU A 35 -0.54 1.11 7.57
N LEU A 36 0.66 0.52 7.41
CA LEU A 36 1.86 1.28 7.07
C LEU A 36 1.71 2.00 5.72
N LEU A 37 1.10 1.36 4.72
CA LEU A 37 0.79 2.02 3.46
C LEU A 37 -0.23 3.16 3.68
N GLN A 38 -1.28 2.92 4.47
CA GLN A 38 -2.29 3.92 4.79
C GLN A 38 -1.66 5.16 5.41
N SER A 39 -0.82 4.99 6.43
CA SER A 39 -0.10 6.08 7.08
C SER A 39 0.84 6.79 6.10
N CYS A 40 1.53 6.06 5.23
CA CYS A 40 2.34 6.69 4.18
C CYS A 40 1.49 7.56 3.24
N CYS A 41 0.33 7.07 2.83
CA CYS A 41 -0.60 7.81 1.98
C CYS A 41 -1.10 9.07 2.67
N GLU A 42 -1.44 9.00 3.95
CA GLU A 42 -1.83 10.17 4.75
C GLU A 42 -0.67 11.19 4.87
N GLN A 43 0.55 10.71 5.15
CA GLN A 43 1.73 11.57 5.29
C GLN A 43 2.11 12.29 3.99
N CYS A 44 1.90 11.66 2.84
CA CYS A 44 2.16 12.28 1.53
C CYS A 44 0.94 12.95 0.90
N ASN A 45 -0.16 13.16 1.65
CA ASN A 45 -1.41 13.73 1.12
C ASN A 45 -1.91 13.01 -0.14
N TYR A 46 -1.78 11.68 -0.18
CA TYR A 46 -2.13 10.81 -1.29
C TYR A 46 -1.39 11.14 -2.61
N ASN A 47 -0.25 11.85 -2.53
CA ASN A 47 0.60 12.18 -3.67
C ASN A 47 1.52 10.99 -4.06
N SER A 48 0.96 9.80 -4.19
CA SER A 48 1.65 8.60 -4.66
C SER A 48 0.71 7.76 -5.51
N THR A 49 1.20 7.33 -6.66
CA THR A 49 0.48 6.44 -7.57
C THR A 49 0.07 5.14 -6.86
N HIS A 50 0.90 4.65 -5.95
CA HIS A 50 0.61 3.44 -5.18
C HIS A 50 -0.58 3.58 -4.21
N CYS A 51 -0.84 4.79 -3.68
CA CYS A 51 -1.98 5.05 -2.81
C CYS A 51 -3.31 4.90 -3.57
N ALA A 52 -3.37 5.39 -4.81
CA ALA A 52 -4.53 5.21 -5.66
C ALA A 52 -4.72 3.73 -6.05
N SER A 53 -3.65 3.08 -6.50
CA SER A 53 -3.70 1.68 -6.97
C SER A 53 -4.09 0.68 -5.88
N LEU A 54 -3.73 0.94 -4.63
CA LEU A 54 -4.03 0.05 -3.50
C LEU A 54 -5.20 0.56 -2.63
N SER A 55 -5.91 1.61 -3.08
CA SER A 55 -7.06 2.17 -2.36
C SER A 55 -8.17 1.16 -2.09
N GLY A 56 -8.37 0.17 -2.97
CA GLY A 56 -9.31 -0.92 -2.78
C GLY A 56 -8.95 -1.85 -1.62
N LEU A 57 -7.66 -2.03 -1.32
CA LEU A 57 -7.20 -2.79 -0.14
C LEU A 57 -7.34 -1.95 1.14
N LEU A 58 -7.06 -0.64 1.06
CA LEU A 58 -7.20 0.29 2.19
C LEU A 58 -8.66 0.39 2.67
N LYS A 59 -9.62 0.37 1.74
CA LYS A 59 -11.07 0.41 2.04
C LYS A 59 -11.63 -0.89 2.62
N GLN A 60 -10.90 -1.99 2.52
CA GLN A 60 -11.33 -3.31 3.00
C GLN A 60 -10.95 -3.59 4.46
N LYS A 61 -10.40 -2.61 5.20
CA LYS A 61 -10.24 -2.75 6.65
C LYS A 61 -11.62 -3.00 7.28
N PRO A 62 -11.88 -4.17 7.90
CA PRO A 62 -13.08 -4.34 8.69
C PRO A 62 -13.05 -3.31 9.82
N LYS A 63 -14.17 -2.60 9.99
CA LYS A 63 -14.37 -1.61 11.06
C LYS A 63 -14.34 -2.27 12.42
#